data_AF-A0A957V956-F1
#
_entry.id   AF-A0A957V956-F1
#
_cell.length_a   1.000
_cell.length_b   1.000
_cell.length_c   1.000
_cell.angle_alpha   90.00
_cell.angle_beta   90.00
_cell.angle_gamma   90.00
#
_symmetry.space_group_name_H-M   'P 1'
#
loop_
_entity.id
_entity.type
_entity.pdbx_description
1 polymer ?
#
loop_
_entity_poly.entity_id
_entity_poly.type
_entity_poly.pdbx_seq_one_letter_code
_entity_poly.pdbx_strand_id
1 'polypeptide(L)'
;YDVLLERAVLALYLQWPYLPRRATLPTLETLRKSLAAELAGMTDSPDQERFQTAAHDFAGAALALPGVRAIAGVDLGKLAASAETRPGLRTALTSSNASVTSERVRELAAMLDTPDPAAYAIGRRFYRGSLLPQAWDDIRPAVETLLDRLPADARTEVEAIDRDLQTALGNTTRFDVRPYEAALLRLEAIPGVVAALADRFVRWKSVEKEKTLAVANPRGSESMPESAAAPPMVELVAADALVAPPPEMETVEVNFHTDVKFPARLQRNKVEWLVVRLRLEEPAETVVAGLVPVEFT
;
A
#
# COMPACT_ATOMS: atom_id res chain seq x y z
N TYR A 1 16.54 -9.31 14.57
CA TYR A 1 16.79 -8.08 13.77
C TYR A 1 15.77 -7.99 12.64
N ASP A 2 15.60 -9.07 11.89
CA ASP A 2 14.48 -9.37 10.97
C ASP A 2 13.08 -8.90 11.43
N VAL A 3 12.61 -9.27 12.62
CA VAL A 3 11.28 -8.85 13.13
C VAL A 3 11.23 -7.33 13.37
N LEU A 4 12.36 -6.75 13.80
CA LEU A 4 12.47 -5.32 14.03
C LEU A 4 12.48 -4.55 12.70
N LEU A 5 13.16 -5.08 11.68
CA LEU A 5 13.13 -4.55 10.32
C LEU A 5 11.71 -4.61 9.74
N GLU A 6 11.03 -5.76 9.82
CA GLU A 6 9.64 -5.86 9.35
C GLU A 6 8.75 -4.82 10.04
N ARG A 7 8.81 -4.74 11.38
CA ARG A 7 7.97 -3.79 12.12
C ARG A 7 8.28 -2.33 11.72
N ALA A 8 9.55 -1.98 11.59
CA ALA A 8 9.96 -0.62 11.21
C ALA A 8 9.51 -0.26 9.79
N VAL A 9 9.65 -1.19 8.85
CA VAL A 9 9.21 -1.00 7.45
C VAL A 9 7.69 -0.91 7.37
N LEU A 10 6.95 -1.78 8.04
CA LEU A 10 5.49 -1.71 8.07
C LEU A 10 5.00 -0.40 8.71
N ALA A 11 5.63 0.05 9.79
CA ALA A 11 5.29 1.34 10.41
C ALA A 11 5.55 2.52 9.45
N LEU A 12 6.66 2.47 8.71
CA LEU A 12 6.99 3.47 7.68
C LEU A 12 5.98 3.45 6.53
N TYR A 13 5.59 2.26 6.07
CA TYR A 13 4.66 2.07 4.95
C TYR A 13 3.25 2.61 5.25
N LEU A 14 2.75 2.42 6.48
CA LEU A 14 1.47 3.02 6.89
C LEU A 14 1.47 4.54 6.82
N GLN A 15 2.65 5.13 6.89
CA GLN A 15 2.87 6.56 6.93
C GLN A 15 3.31 7.13 5.57
N TRP A 16 3.50 6.25 4.59
CA TRP A 16 3.95 6.57 3.24
C TRP A 16 3.14 7.69 2.58
N PRO A 17 1.78 7.70 2.66
CA PRO A 17 0.99 8.75 2.01
C PRO A 17 1.21 10.16 2.58
N TYR A 18 1.70 10.26 3.82
CA TYR A 18 1.89 11.53 4.55
C TYR A 18 3.30 12.09 4.43
N LEU A 19 4.23 11.35 3.80
CA LEU A 19 5.60 11.79 3.62
C LEU A 19 5.73 12.85 2.50
N PRO A 20 6.72 13.76 2.59
CA PRO A 20 6.95 14.77 1.55
C PRO A 20 7.21 14.13 0.17
N ARG A 21 6.30 14.36 -0.79
CA ARG A 21 6.32 13.71 -2.11
C ARG A 21 7.54 14.01 -2.96
N ARG A 22 8.09 15.22 -2.88
CA ARG A 22 9.22 15.65 -3.72
C ARG A 22 10.58 15.48 -3.04
N ALA A 23 10.64 15.71 -1.73
CA ALA A 23 11.90 15.73 -0.98
C ALA A 23 12.26 14.39 -0.32
N THR A 24 11.26 13.55 -0.01
CA THR A 24 11.45 12.34 0.81
C THR A 24 11.14 11.08 0.02
N LEU A 25 9.97 10.99 -0.61
CA LEU A 25 9.51 9.74 -1.25
C LEU A 25 10.46 9.18 -2.32
N PRO A 26 11.02 9.96 -3.26
CA PRO A 26 11.89 9.39 -4.31
C PRO A 26 13.17 8.77 -3.74
N THR A 27 13.78 9.45 -2.77
CA THR A 27 14.98 8.95 -2.09
C THR A 27 14.66 7.74 -1.22
N LEU A 28 13.55 7.78 -0.49
CA LEU A 28 13.12 6.66 0.34
C LEU A 28 12.79 5.42 -0.50
N GLU A 29 12.18 5.60 -1.67
CA GLU A 29 11.91 4.53 -2.63
C GLU A 29 13.21 3.90 -3.16
N THR A 30 14.23 4.72 -3.43
CA THR A 30 15.55 4.22 -3.84
C THR A 30 16.22 3.44 -2.72
N LEU A 31 16.18 3.94 -1.48
CA LEU A 31 16.71 3.21 -0.30
C LEU A 31 16.02 1.86 -0.12
N ARG A 32 14.69 1.85 -0.25
CA ARG A 32 13.85 0.65 -0.14
C ARG A 32 14.23 -0.39 -1.20
N LYS A 33 14.34 0.00 -2.47
CA LYS A 33 14.74 -0.88 -3.57
C LYS A 33 16.18 -1.36 -3.45
N SER A 34 17.10 -0.51 -2.98
CA SER A 34 18.48 -0.89 -2.73
C SER A 34 18.56 -1.96 -1.65
N LEU A 35 17.83 -1.80 -0.54
CA LEU A 35 17.76 -2.81 0.51
C LEU A 35 17.12 -4.10 -0.01
N ALA A 36 16.03 -4.01 -0.80
CA ALA A 36 15.39 -5.18 -1.42
C ALA A 36 16.39 -6.00 -2.26
N ALA A 37 17.15 -5.33 -3.13
CA ALA A 37 18.16 -5.96 -3.97
C ALA A 37 19.30 -6.58 -3.14
N GLU A 38 19.74 -5.90 -2.08
CA GLU A 38 20.76 -6.44 -1.18
C GLU A 38 20.28 -7.69 -0.45
N LEU A 39 19.04 -7.68 0.08
CA LEU A 39 18.42 -8.85 0.70
C LEU A 39 18.26 -9.98 -0.32
N ALA A 40 17.79 -9.70 -1.53
CA ALA A 40 17.64 -10.69 -2.59
C ALA A 40 18.96 -11.42 -2.88
N GLY A 41 20.09 -10.68 -2.93
CA GLY A 41 21.44 -11.23 -3.10
C GLY A 41 21.95 -12.09 -1.94
N MET A 42 21.29 -12.08 -0.78
CA MET A 42 21.62 -12.92 0.38
C MET A 42 20.73 -14.16 0.51
N THR A 43 19.76 -14.35 -0.40
CA THR A 43 18.75 -15.43 -0.27
C THR A 43 19.39 -16.82 -0.23
N ASP A 44 20.38 -17.09 -1.09
CA ASP A 44 20.99 -18.42 -1.22
C ASP A 44 22.00 -18.73 -0.11
N SER A 45 22.60 -17.69 0.48
CA SER A 45 23.58 -17.80 1.56
C SER A 45 23.35 -16.66 2.55
N PRO A 46 22.41 -16.82 3.50
CA PRO A 46 22.07 -15.76 4.44
C PRO A 46 23.25 -15.46 5.37
N ASP A 47 23.69 -14.20 5.35
CA ASP A 47 24.73 -13.68 6.22
C ASP A 47 24.09 -12.75 7.25
N GLN A 48 24.22 -13.13 8.52
CA GLN A 48 23.61 -12.40 9.63
C GLN A 48 24.23 -11.02 9.86
N GLU A 49 25.54 -10.86 9.67
CA GLU A 49 26.25 -9.61 9.90
C GLU A 49 25.96 -8.62 8.76
N ARG A 50 26.01 -9.12 7.51
CA ARG A 50 25.64 -8.34 6.35
C ARG A 50 24.17 -7.89 6.40
N PHE A 51 23.26 -8.78 6.80
CA PHE A 51 21.86 -8.44 7.01
C PHE A 51 21.67 -7.32 8.05
N GLN A 52 22.38 -7.40 9.18
CA GLN A 52 22.29 -6.39 10.25
C GLN A 52 22.82 -5.03 9.78
N THR A 53 23.95 -5.04 9.06
CA THR A 53 24.56 -3.83 8.49
C THR A 53 23.61 -3.16 7.50
N ALA A 54 23.08 -3.91 6.54
CA ALA A 54 22.13 -3.39 5.56
C ALA A 54 20.86 -2.79 6.22
N ALA A 55 20.31 -3.48 7.22
CA ALA A 55 19.14 -3.00 7.96
C ALA A 55 19.45 -1.73 8.78
N HIS A 56 20.64 -1.64 9.37
CA HIS A 56 21.10 -0.47 10.12
C HIS A 56 21.31 0.73 9.21
N ASP A 57 22.02 0.55 8.09
CA ASP A 57 22.31 1.61 7.12
C ASP A 57 21.02 2.17 6.50
N PHE A 58 20.08 1.29 6.15
CA PHE A 58 18.74 1.70 5.73
C PHE A 58 18.03 2.54 6.78
N ALA A 59 18.03 2.11 8.05
CA ALA A 59 17.37 2.84 9.13
C ALA A 59 17.99 4.22 9.35
N GLY A 60 19.32 4.30 9.36
CA GLY A 60 20.06 5.57 9.48
C GLY A 60 19.77 6.52 8.33
N ALA A 61 19.83 6.02 7.08
CA ALA A 61 19.54 6.82 5.89
C ALA A 61 18.08 7.30 5.84
N ALA A 62 17.12 6.42 6.16
CA ALA A 62 15.71 6.78 6.20
C ALA A 62 15.42 7.85 7.26
N LEU A 63 16.00 7.74 8.45
CA LEU A 63 15.85 8.72 9.53
C LEU A 63 16.44 10.09 9.23
N ALA A 64 17.41 10.16 8.32
CA ALA A 64 17.99 11.42 7.87
C ALA A 64 17.07 12.20 6.93
N LEU A 65 16.06 11.55 6.34
CA LEU A 65 15.14 12.19 5.41
C LEU A 65 14.10 13.09 6.12
N PRO A 66 13.69 14.20 5.49
CA PRO A 66 12.68 15.09 6.05
C PRO A 66 11.36 14.37 6.36
N GLY A 67 10.81 14.63 7.55
CA GLY A 67 9.51 14.10 7.98
C GLY A 67 9.52 12.66 8.49
N VAL A 68 10.50 11.83 8.11
CA VAL A 68 10.53 10.40 8.50
C VAL A 68 10.64 10.22 10.00
N ARG A 69 11.52 10.97 10.68
CA ARG A 69 11.69 10.86 12.14
C ARG A 69 10.42 11.21 12.92
N ALA A 70 9.64 12.19 12.46
CA ALA A 70 8.42 12.61 13.14
C ALA A 70 7.32 11.55 13.10
N ILE A 71 7.33 10.70 12.06
CA ILE A 71 6.19 9.85 11.72
C ILE A 71 6.50 8.35 11.89
N ALA A 72 7.73 7.91 11.60
CA ALA A 72 8.19 6.51 11.73
C ALA A 72 9.47 6.36 12.58
N GLY A 73 9.87 7.41 13.31
CA GLY A 73 11.18 7.47 13.95
C GLY A 73 11.40 6.52 15.12
N VAL A 74 10.34 6.05 15.77
CA VAL A 74 10.45 5.19 16.97
C VAL A 74 11.06 3.83 16.63
N ASP A 75 10.52 3.13 15.64
CA ASP A 75 10.98 1.78 15.31
C ASP A 75 12.23 1.78 14.42
N LEU A 76 12.35 2.74 13.51
CA LEU A 76 13.60 2.98 12.79
C LEU A 76 14.74 3.37 13.75
N GLY A 77 14.44 4.17 14.78
CA GLY A 77 15.43 4.55 15.80
C GLY A 77 15.92 3.37 16.62
N LYS A 78 15.04 2.42 16.97
CA LYS A 78 15.44 1.16 17.62
C LYS A 78 16.33 0.32 16.71
N LEU A 79 15.99 0.24 15.42
CA LEU A 79 16.77 -0.53 14.44
C LEU A 79 18.17 0.07 14.25
N ALA A 80 18.26 1.40 14.13
CA ALA A 80 19.54 2.11 14.07
C ALA A 80 20.35 1.91 15.37
N ALA A 81 19.73 2.08 16.55
CA ALA A 81 20.43 1.94 17.83
C ALA A 81 20.86 0.51 18.16
N SER A 82 20.27 -0.51 17.54
CA SER A 82 20.57 -1.92 17.84
C SER A 82 21.99 -2.32 17.42
N ALA A 83 22.61 -1.63 16.45
CA ALA A 83 23.96 -1.94 15.97
C ALA A 83 25.05 -1.37 16.88
N GLU A 84 24.73 -0.34 17.67
CA GLU A 84 25.63 0.27 18.65
C GLU A 84 25.71 -0.59 19.92
N THR A 85 26.26 -1.79 19.79
CA THR A 85 26.62 -2.59 20.96
C THR A 85 27.84 -1.94 21.60
N ARG A 86 27.63 -1.00 22.53
CA ARG A 86 28.72 -0.44 23.34
C ARG A 86 29.45 -1.57 24.07
N PRO A 87 30.79 -1.64 23.98
CA PRO A 87 31.54 -2.61 24.77
C PRO A 87 31.38 -2.27 26.25
N GLY A 88 30.59 -3.06 26.98
CA GLY A 88 30.46 -2.96 28.44
C GLY A 88 29.03 -2.92 29.01
N LEU A 89 27.99 -2.71 28.21
CA LEU A 89 26.61 -2.71 28.70
C LEU A 89 25.79 -3.83 28.05
N ARG A 90 25.81 -5.01 28.66
CA ARG A 90 24.85 -6.09 28.37
C ARG A 90 23.47 -5.71 28.93
N THR A 91 22.85 -4.66 28.39
CA THR A 91 21.41 -4.51 28.52
C THR A 91 20.75 -5.59 27.67
N ALA A 92 20.17 -6.57 28.36
CA ALA A 92 19.37 -7.66 27.83
C ALA A 92 18.07 -7.13 27.18
N LEU A 93 18.21 -6.36 26.10
CA LEU A 93 17.14 -6.18 25.13
C LEU A 93 17.29 -7.34 24.15
N THR A 94 16.34 -8.26 24.24
CA THR A 94 16.26 -9.54 23.54
C THR A 94 16.35 -9.39 22.02
N SER A 95 17.55 -9.19 21.49
CA SER A 95 17.88 -9.56 20.12
C SER A 95 17.89 -11.08 20.10
N SER A 96 16.80 -11.67 19.60
CA SER A 96 16.79 -13.07 19.19
C SER A 96 18.07 -13.34 18.38
N ASN A 97 18.95 -14.20 18.92
CA ASN A 97 20.16 -14.68 18.24
C ASN A 97 19.83 -15.74 17.17
N ALA A 98 18.56 -15.86 16.77
CA ALA A 98 18.21 -16.73 15.65
C ALA A 98 18.85 -16.17 14.38
N SER A 99 19.67 -17.00 13.73
CA SER A 99 20.20 -16.72 12.41
C SER A 99 19.06 -16.47 11.44
N VAL A 100 19.16 -15.41 10.64
CA VAL A 100 18.19 -15.12 9.58
C VAL A 100 18.15 -16.29 8.60
N THR A 101 16.96 -16.77 8.25
CA THR A 101 16.80 -17.88 7.30
C THR A 101 16.66 -17.34 5.88
N SER A 102 17.01 -18.15 4.87
CA SER A 102 16.82 -17.81 3.45
C SER A 102 15.36 -17.45 3.13
N GLU A 103 14.41 -18.20 3.69
CA GLU A 103 12.98 -17.92 3.54
C GLU A 103 12.63 -16.54 4.09
N ARG A 104 13.14 -16.21 5.27
CA ARG A 104 12.87 -14.93 5.90
C ARG A 104 13.47 -13.75 5.14
N VAL A 105 14.69 -13.91 4.62
CA VAL A 105 15.33 -12.90 3.77
C VAL A 105 14.52 -12.68 2.49
N ARG A 106 14.03 -13.76 1.86
CA ARG A 106 13.18 -13.70 0.67
C ARG A 106 11.88 -12.97 0.93
N GLU A 107 11.20 -13.26 2.03
CA GLU A 107 9.96 -12.56 2.43
C GLU A 107 10.18 -11.06 2.60
N LEU A 108 11.25 -10.68 3.30
CA LEU A 108 11.58 -9.29 3.55
C LEU A 108 11.96 -8.56 2.25
N ALA A 109 12.70 -9.21 1.36
CA ALA A 109 13.01 -8.66 0.04
C ALA A 109 11.73 -8.41 -0.78
N ALA A 110 10.80 -9.38 -0.80
CA ALA A 110 9.52 -9.23 -1.51
C ALA A 110 8.64 -8.10 -0.93
N MET A 111 8.58 -7.97 0.40
CA MET A 111 7.93 -6.84 1.07
C MET A 111 8.55 -5.50 0.65
N LEU A 112 9.88 -5.45 0.58
CA LEU A 112 10.62 -4.25 0.20
C LEU A 112 10.55 -3.95 -1.30
N ASP A 113 10.07 -4.85 -2.14
CA ASP A 113 9.90 -4.60 -3.59
C ASP A 113 8.45 -4.32 -4.01
N THR A 114 7.51 -4.34 -3.05
CA THR A 114 6.08 -4.15 -3.36
C THR A 114 5.81 -2.77 -4.01
N PRO A 115 4.98 -2.66 -5.06
CA PRO A 115 4.72 -1.39 -5.75
C PRO A 115 3.93 -0.37 -4.93
N ASP A 116 3.03 -0.82 -4.05
CA ASP A 116 2.25 0.05 -3.15
C ASP A 116 2.57 -0.27 -1.68
N PRO A 117 3.49 0.50 -1.05
CA PRO A 117 3.85 0.32 0.34
C PRO A 117 2.66 0.45 1.31
N ALA A 118 1.79 1.44 1.10
CA ALA A 118 0.68 1.70 2.00
C ALA A 118 -0.35 0.56 1.96
N ALA A 119 -0.74 0.14 0.74
CA ALA A 119 -1.64 -0.99 0.56
C ALA A 119 -1.06 -2.27 1.14
N TYR A 120 0.24 -2.52 0.97
CA TYR A 120 0.90 -3.68 1.58
C TYR A 120 0.73 -3.70 3.11
N ALA A 121 1.05 -2.58 3.77
CA ALA A 121 1.01 -2.54 5.24
C ALA A 121 -0.41 -2.57 5.80
N ILE A 122 -1.39 -2.05 5.06
CA ILE A 122 -2.82 -2.17 5.42
C ILE A 122 -3.29 -3.61 5.19
N GLY A 123 -2.89 -4.25 4.09
CA GLY A 123 -3.23 -5.63 3.72
C GLY A 123 -2.71 -6.67 4.71
N ARG A 124 -1.61 -6.37 5.42
CA ARG A 124 -1.07 -7.21 6.51
C ARG A 124 -1.92 -7.19 7.79
N ARG A 125 -2.96 -6.35 7.85
CA ARG A 125 -3.89 -6.25 8.98
C ARG A 125 -5.24 -6.88 8.64
N PHE A 126 -5.97 -7.27 9.67
CA PHE A 126 -7.29 -7.90 9.53
C PHE A 126 -8.39 -6.91 9.82
N TYR A 127 -9.46 -6.90 9.03
CA TYR A 127 -10.66 -6.18 9.44
C TYR A 127 -11.24 -6.79 10.71
N ARG A 128 -11.80 -5.92 11.56
CA ARG A 128 -12.57 -6.34 12.73
C ARG A 128 -13.91 -6.91 12.25
N GLY A 129 -14.03 -8.24 12.25
CA GLY A 129 -15.17 -8.95 11.65
C GLY A 129 -16.52 -8.51 12.22
N SER A 130 -16.54 -8.18 13.51
CA SER A 130 -17.74 -7.66 14.20
C SER A 130 -18.18 -6.25 13.76
N LEU A 131 -17.31 -5.50 13.07
CA LEU A 131 -17.51 -4.09 12.72
C LEU A 131 -17.48 -3.82 11.20
N LEU A 132 -17.59 -4.86 10.38
CA LEU A 132 -17.49 -4.74 8.91
C LEU A 132 -18.55 -3.80 8.30
N PRO A 133 -19.85 -3.84 8.70
CA PRO A 133 -20.82 -2.89 8.19
C PRO A 133 -20.47 -1.44 8.56
N GLN A 134 -19.99 -1.19 9.79
CA GLN A 134 -19.59 0.14 10.23
C GLN A 134 -18.34 0.64 9.50
N ALA A 135 -17.40 -0.25 9.19
CA ALA A 135 -16.23 0.08 8.38
C ALA A 135 -16.66 0.49 6.96
N TRP A 136 -17.61 -0.22 6.35
CA TRP A 136 -18.18 0.14 5.07
C TRP A 136 -18.85 1.51 5.11
N ASP A 137 -19.71 1.76 6.10
CA ASP A 137 -20.43 3.03 6.27
C ASP A 137 -19.50 4.23 6.53
N ASP A 138 -18.29 4.01 7.07
CA ASP A 138 -17.29 5.07 7.27
C ASP A 138 -16.38 5.29 6.05
N ILE A 139 -16.00 4.22 5.35
CA ILE A 139 -15.04 4.28 4.23
C ILE A 139 -15.74 4.66 2.92
N ARG A 140 -16.88 4.04 2.59
CA ARG A 140 -17.52 4.22 1.28
C ARG A 140 -17.93 5.67 1.01
N PRO A 141 -18.53 6.42 1.95
CA PRO A 141 -18.81 7.85 1.72
C PRO A 141 -17.56 8.69 1.56
N ALA A 142 -16.45 8.32 2.21
CA ALA A 142 -15.18 9.01 2.02
C ALA A 142 -14.60 8.75 0.61
N VAL A 143 -14.77 7.54 0.08
CA VAL A 143 -14.40 7.22 -1.32
C VAL A 143 -15.19 8.08 -2.32
N GLU A 144 -16.47 8.35 -2.05
CA GLU A 144 -17.30 9.20 -2.91
C GLU A 144 -16.66 10.57 -3.15
N THR A 145 -16.10 11.18 -2.10
CA THR A 145 -15.46 12.50 -2.19
C THR A 145 -14.19 12.51 -3.04
N LEU A 146 -13.67 11.34 -3.40
CA LEU A 146 -12.45 11.15 -4.17
C LEU A 146 -12.71 10.75 -5.62
N LEU A 147 -13.94 10.31 -5.97
CA LEU A 147 -14.23 9.74 -7.28
C LEU A 147 -13.80 10.64 -8.43
N ASP A 148 -14.08 11.94 -8.36
CA ASP A 148 -13.73 12.91 -9.41
C ASP A 148 -12.21 13.04 -9.66
N ARG A 149 -11.39 12.65 -8.68
CA ARG A 149 -9.92 12.70 -8.76
C ARG A 149 -9.31 11.36 -9.15
N LEU A 150 -10.10 10.29 -9.15
CA LEU A 150 -9.66 8.94 -9.50
C LEU A 150 -9.75 8.72 -11.02
N PRO A 151 -8.88 7.86 -11.57
CA PRO A 151 -8.96 7.49 -12.99
C PRO A 151 -10.27 6.74 -13.28
N ALA A 152 -10.69 6.73 -14.55
CA ALA A 152 -12.03 6.26 -14.95
C ALA A 152 -12.26 4.77 -14.69
N ASP A 153 -11.21 3.97 -14.82
CA ASP A 153 -11.16 2.56 -14.46
C ASP A 153 -11.44 2.35 -12.95
N ALA A 154 -10.76 3.10 -12.09
CA ALA A 154 -10.97 3.02 -10.63
C ALA A 154 -12.40 3.43 -10.23
N ARG A 155 -12.98 4.46 -10.87
CA ARG A 155 -14.39 4.83 -10.65
C ARG A 155 -15.34 3.70 -11.03
N THR A 156 -15.13 3.11 -12.21
CA THR A 156 -15.93 1.97 -12.69
C THR A 156 -15.85 0.78 -11.74
N GLU A 157 -14.66 0.53 -11.18
CA GLU A 157 -14.46 -0.53 -10.20
C GLU A 157 -15.20 -0.27 -8.89
N VAL A 158 -15.18 0.96 -8.36
CA VAL A 158 -15.96 1.32 -7.16
C VAL A 158 -17.46 1.08 -7.38
N GLU A 159 -18.00 1.51 -8.52
CA GLU A 159 -19.41 1.27 -8.86
C GLU A 159 -19.74 -0.23 -8.99
N ALA A 160 -18.80 -1.03 -9.52
CA ALA A 160 -18.94 -2.47 -9.59
C ALA A 160 -18.95 -3.11 -8.19
N ILE A 161 -18.08 -2.66 -7.29
CA ILE A 161 -18.06 -3.13 -5.89
C ILE A 161 -19.40 -2.86 -5.20
N ASP A 162 -19.97 -1.67 -5.38
CA ASP A 162 -21.28 -1.33 -4.80
C ASP A 162 -22.38 -2.28 -5.30
N ARG A 163 -22.42 -2.53 -6.61
CA ARG A 163 -23.41 -3.41 -7.23
C ARG A 163 -23.28 -4.86 -6.76
N ASP A 164 -22.04 -5.34 -6.67
CA ASP A 164 -21.74 -6.71 -6.25
C ASP A 164 -22.07 -6.90 -4.77
N LEU A 165 -21.80 -5.90 -3.92
CA LEU A 165 -22.19 -5.91 -2.52
C LEU A 165 -23.71 -5.98 -2.35
N GLN A 166 -24.47 -5.14 -3.04
CA GLN A 166 -25.94 -5.17 -2.97
C GLN A 166 -26.50 -6.52 -3.43
N THR A 167 -25.93 -7.08 -4.48
CA THR A 167 -26.31 -8.42 -4.97
C THR A 167 -26.01 -9.51 -3.94
N ALA A 168 -24.83 -9.47 -3.31
CA ALA A 168 -24.45 -10.43 -2.29
C ALA A 168 -25.30 -10.31 -1.02
N LEU A 169 -25.65 -9.09 -0.60
CA LEU A 169 -26.55 -8.86 0.53
C LEU A 169 -27.98 -9.33 0.23
N GLY A 170 -28.45 -9.22 -1.01
CA GLY A 170 -29.74 -9.77 -1.43
C GLY A 170 -29.81 -11.30 -1.42
N ASN A 171 -28.65 -11.97 -1.56
CA ASN A 171 -28.54 -13.44 -1.65
C ASN A 171 -28.15 -14.11 -0.32
N THR A 172 -27.92 -13.35 0.75
CA THR A 172 -27.42 -13.86 2.04
C THR A 172 -28.42 -13.63 3.18
N THR A 173 -28.19 -14.29 4.32
CA THR A 173 -29.00 -14.04 5.52
C THR A 173 -28.67 -12.67 6.12
N ARG A 174 -29.63 -12.04 6.82
CA ARG A 174 -29.50 -10.70 7.43
C ARG A 174 -28.26 -10.50 8.33
N PHE A 175 -27.66 -11.57 8.84
CA PHE A 175 -26.51 -11.52 9.73
C PHE A 175 -25.17 -11.86 9.05
N ASP A 176 -25.15 -12.15 7.74
CA ASP A 176 -23.91 -12.41 7.03
C ASP A 176 -23.16 -11.12 6.74
N VAL A 177 -22.02 -10.94 7.41
CA VAL A 177 -21.16 -9.75 7.26
C VAL A 177 -20.03 -9.98 6.25
N ARG A 178 -19.83 -11.20 5.75
CA ARG A 178 -18.77 -11.55 4.80
C ARG A 178 -18.81 -10.75 3.48
N PRO A 179 -19.99 -10.41 2.92
CA PRO A 179 -20.04 -9.55 1.73
C PRO A 179 -19.35 -8.19 1.93
N TYR A 180 -19.46 -7.60 3.13
CA TYR A 180 -18.79 -6.34 3.45
C TYR A 180 -17.26 -6.49 3.47
N GLU A 181 -16.73 -7.58 4.02
CA GLU A 181 -15.29 -7.85 4.01
C GLU A 181 -14.74 -7.95 2.58
N ALA A 182 -15.44 -8.70 1.72
CA ALA A 182 -15.04 -8.84 0.32
C ALA A 182 -15.06 -7.47 -0.42
N ALA A 183 -16.08 -6.65 -0.18
CA ALA A 183 -16.18 -5.32 -0.78
C ALA A 183 -15.07 -4.37 -0.27
N LEU A 184 -14.79 -4.38 1.04
CA LEU A 184 -13.72 -3.58 1.65
C LEU A 184 -12.33 -3.99 1.14
N LEU A 185 -12.07 -5.29 0.97
CA LEU A 185 -10.80 -5.78 0.40
C LEU A 185 -10.62 -5.34 -1.06
N ARG A 186 -11.71 -5.27 -1.84
CA ARG A 186 -11.64 -4.74 -3.22
C ARG A 186 -11.40 -3.24 -3.25
N LEU A 187 -12.02 -2.46 -2.36
CA LEU A 187 -11.71 -1.03 -2.23
C LEU A 187 -10.25 -0.78 -1.86
N GLU A 188 -9.69 -1.65 -1.01
CA GLU A 188 -8.28 -1.61 -0.62
C GLU A 188 -7.33 -2.02 -1.75
N ALA A 189 -7.80 -2.70 -2.78
CA ALA A 189 -6.98 -3.03 -3.96
C ALA A 189 -6.79 -1.84 -4.90
N ILE A 190 -7.54 -0.74 -4.72
CA ILE A 190 -7.47 0.46 -5.58
C ILE A 190 -6.40 1.41 -5.01
N PRO A 191 -5.24 1.60 -5.68
CA PRO A 191 -4.11 2.34 -5.10
C PRO A 191 -4.44 3.80 -4.74
N GLY A 192 -5.22 4.48 -5.59
CA GLY A 192 -5.64 5.86 -5.33
C GLY A 192 -6.54 6.02 -4.11
N VAL A 193 -7.35 5.00 -3.80
CA VAL A 193 -8.25 4.99 -2.63
C VAL A 193 -7.44 4.77 -1.36
N VAL A 194 -6.52 3.80 -1.36
CA VAL A 194 -5.65 3.54 -0.21
C VAL A 194 -4.76 4.73 0.10
N ALA A 195 -4.12 5.32 -0.92
CA ALA A 195 -3.25 6.47 -0.71
C ALA A 195 -3.97 7.68 -0.10
N ALA A 196 -5.26 7.84 -0.37
CA ALA A 196 -6.05 8.95 0.15
C ALA A 196 -6.69 8.66 1.52
N LEU A 197 -7.03 7.40 1.81
CA LEU A 197 -7.82 7.00 2.97
C LEU A 197 -7.10 6.02 3.91
N ALA A 198 -5.76 5.95 3.86
CA ALA A 198 -4.96 5.02 4.66
C ALA A 198 -5.35 5.03 6.15
N ASP A 199 -5.48 6.21 6.77
CA ASP A 199 -5.89 6.34 8.18
C ASP A 199 -7.24 5.65 8.48
N ARG A 200 -8.21 5.81 7.56
CA ARG A 200 -9.56 5.24 7.72
C ARG A 200 -9.51 3.73 7.65
N PHE A 201 -8.81 3.16 6.67
CA PHE A 201 -8.63 1.70 6.58
C PHE A 201 -7.95 1.15 7.84
N VAL A 202 -6.87 1.80 8.29
CA VAL A 202 -6.11 1.39 9.48
C VAL A 202 -6.96 1.38 10.74
N ARG A 203 -7.89 2.34 10.89
CA ARG A 203 -8.79 2.45 12.04
C ARG A 203 -9.67 1.21 12.24
N TRP A 204 -10.11 0.59 11.15
CA TRP A 204 -11.00 -0.57 11.16
C TRP A 204 -10.27 -1.91 11.17
N LYS A 205 -8.94 -1.89 11.16
CA LYS A 205 -8.10 -3.08 11.11
C LYS A 205 -7.32 -3.32 12.41
N SER A 206 -7.08 -4.58 12.73
CA SER A 206 -6.24 -5.04 13.84
C SER A 206 -5.04 -5.83 13.32
N VAL A 207 -3.96 -5.85 14.10
CA VAL A 207 -2.77 -6.67 13.78
C VAL A 207 -3.08 -8.15 14.03
N GLU A 208 -3.90 -8.44 15.04
CA GLU A 208 -4.35 -9.80 15.35
C GLU A 208 -5.71 -10.06 14.71
N LYS A 209 -5.88 -11.25 14.14
CA LYS A 209 -7.18 -11.70 13.66
C LYS A 209 -8.09 -11.94 14.85
N GLU A 210 -9.28 -11.31 14.86
CA GLU A 210 -10.29 -11.56 15.88
C GLU A 210 -10.61 -13.07 15.88
N LYS A 211 -10.35 -13.72 17.02
CA LYS A 211 -10.84 -15.08 17.23
C LYS A 211 -12.34 -14.97 17.44
N THR A 212 -13.11 -15.26 16.39
CA THR A 212 -14.54 -15.49 16.54
C THR A 212 -14.71 -16.66 17.51
N LEU A 213 -15.09 -16.37 18.75
CA LEU A 213 -15.59 -17.39 19.65
C LEU A 213 -16.83 -17.96 18.97
N ALA A 214 -16.71 -19.18 18.44
CA ALA A 214 -17.87 -19.92 17.98
C ALA A 214 -18.84 -19.97 19.17
N VAL A 215 -19.95 -19.23 19.07
CA VAL A 215 -21.05 -19.37 20.01
C VAL A 215 -21.45 -20.84 19.91
N ALA A 216 -21.22 -21.58 20.99
CA ALA A 216 -21.64 -22.96 21.10
C ALA A 216 -23.14 -22.99 20.82
N ASN A 217 -23.53 -23.56 19.68
CA ASN A 217 -24.91 -23.95 19.45
C ASN A 217 -25.32 -24.85 20.63
N PRO A 218 -26.36 -24.51 21.42
CA PRO A 218 -26.86 -25.43 22.41
C PRO A 218 -27.51 -26.61 21.68
N ARG A 219 -26.88 -27.78 21.85
CA ARG A 219 -27.34 -29.17 21.67
C ARG A 219 -28.71 -29.39 20.99
N GLY A 220 -28.66 -30.26 19.97
CA GLY A 220 -29.72 -31.26 19.79
C GLY A 220 -30.04 -31.57 18.33
N SER A 221 -29.29 -32.50 17.73
CA SER A 221 -29.81 -33.56 16.84
C SER A 221 -28.62 -34.42 16.41
N GLU A 222 -28.41 -35.51 17.14
CA GLU A 222 -27.67 -36.66 16.65
C GLU A 222 -28.48 -37.35 15.55
N SER A 223 -27.87 -37.56 14.39
CA SER A 223 -27.99 -38.82 13.67
C SER A 223 -26.76 -39.04 12.80
N MET A 224 -26.21 -40.23 12.98
CA MET A 224 -24.91 -40.72 12.58
C MET A 224 -24.97 -41.35 11.16
N PRO A 225 -23.92 -42.03 10.67
CA PRO A 225 -23.13 -41.67 9.51
C PRO A 225 -23.50 -42.45 8.23
N GLU A 226 -23.16 -41.93 7.05
CA GLU A 226 -23.03 -42.82 5.89
C GLU A 226 -21.88 -42.38 4.97
N SER A 227 -21.01 -43.35 4.76
CA SER A 227 -19.83 -43.38 3.91
C SER A 227 -20.24 -43.40 2.44
N ALA A 228 -19.54 -42.68 1.56
CA ALA A 228 -18.90 -43.25 0.36
C ALA A 228 -18.45 -42.17 -0.65
N ALA A 229 -17.23 -42.39 -1.15
CA ALA A 229 -16.79 -42.21 -2.53
C ALA A 229 -16.61 -40.78 -3.11
N ALA A 230 -15.35 -40.37 -3.20
CA ALA A 230 -14.79 -39.74 -4.41
C ALA A 230 -14.82 -40.79 -5.56
N PRO A 231 -14.99 -40.43 -6.86
CA PRO A 231 -13.90 -39.83 -7.68
C PRO A 231 -14.45 -39.04 -8.92
N PRO A 232 -13.72 -38.85 -10.05
CA PRO A 232 -12.36 -38.34 -10.27
C PRO A 232 -12.32 -37.05 -11.14
N MET A 233 -11.13 -36.43 -11.22
CA MET A 233 -10.80 -35.42 -12.23
C MET A 233 -10.82 -36.01 -13.64
N VAL A 234 -11.45 -35.30 -14.58
CA VAL A 234 -11.33 -35.54 -16.02
C VAL A 234 -10.46 -34.44 -16.61
N GLU A 235 -9.31 -34.87 -17.11
CA GLU A 235 -8.40 -34.16 -17.99
C GLU A 235 -9.07 -33.99 -19.37
N LEU A 236 -9.12 -32.77 -19.90
CA LEU A 236 -9.45 -32.56 -21.32
C LEU A 236 -8.57 -31.46 -21.91
N VAL A 237 -7.82 -31.90 -22.92
CA VAL A 237 -6.84 -31.18 -23.71
C VAL A 237 -7.54 -30.24 -24.72
N ALA A 238 -6.97 -29.04 -24.82
CA ALA A 238 -6.93 -28.06 -25.93
C ALA A 238 -8.09 -27.94 -26.94
N ALA A 239 -8.56 -26.70 -27.12
CA ALA A 239 -8.96 -26.18 -28.41
C ALA A 239 -8.45 -24.74 -28.58
N ASP A 240 -7.62 -24.60 -29.60
CA ASP A 240 -6.99 -23.38 -30.12
C ASP A 240 -8.05 -22.49 -30.81
N ALA A 241 -8.04 -21.19 -30.54
CA ALA A 241 -8.81 -20.20 -31.31
C ALA A 241 -8.11 -18.84 -31.29
N LEU A 242 -7.53 -18.49 -32.44
CA LEU A 242 -6.90 -17.21 -32.76
C LEU A 242 -7.83 -16.01 -32.50
N VAL A 243 -7.33 -15.01 -31.77
CA VAL A 243 -7.82 -13.62 -31.80
C VAL A 243 -6.62 -12.68 -31.90
N ALA A 244 -6.62 -11.82 -32.92
CA ALA A 244 -5.57 -10.87 -33.25
C ALA A 244 -5.48 -9.67 -32.26
N PRO A 245 -4.31 -9.04 -32.08
CA PRO A 245 -4.14 -7.86 -31.22
C PRO A 245 -4.62 -6.55 -31.91
N PRO A 246 -5.18 -5.57 -31.16
CA PRO A 246 -5.48 -4.23 -31.67
C PRO A 246 -4.21 -3.35 -31.78
N PRO A 247 -4.19 -2.31 -32.64
CA PRO A 247 -3.01 -1.50 -32.90
C PRO A 247 -2.66 -0.56 -31.74
N GLU A 248 -1.36 -0.40 -31.51
CA GLU A 248 -0.75 0.51 -30.55
C GLU A 248 -1.05 1.96 -30.93
N MET A 249 -1.69 2.73 -30.04
CA MET A 249 -1.75 4.19 -30.16
C MET A 249 -0.44 4.77 -29.64
N GLU A 250 0.35 5.36 -30.55
CA GLU A 250 1.57 6.10 -30.22
C GLU A 250 1.23 7.22 -29.23
N THR A 251 1.84 7.15 -28.05
CA THR A 251 1.81 8.23 -27.06
C THR A 251 2.87 9.25 -27.46
N VAL A 252 2.43 10.42 -27.93
CA VAL A 252 3.34 11.52 -28.26
C VAL A 252 3.71 12.25 -26.96
N GLU A 253 4.96 12.13 -26.53
CA GLU A 253 5.51 12.91 -25.43
C GLU A 253 5.70 14.38 -25.87
N VAL A 254 4.89 15.29 -25.33
CA VAL A 254 5.04 16.73 -25.55
C VAL A 254 5.75 17.34 -24.34
N ASN A 255 6.96 17.84 -24.56
CA ASN A 255 7.77 18.50 -23.53
C ASN A 255 7.35 19.95 -23.34
N PHE A 256 6.79 20.29 -22.17
CA PHE A 256 6.41 21.66 -21.84
C PHE A 256 7.50 22.38 -21.05
N HIS A 257 7.99 23.50 -21.58
CA HIS A 257 8.84 24.44 -20.84
C HIS A 257 7.98 25.57 -20.28
N THR A 258 8.06 25.80 -18.96
CA THR A 258 7.27 26.83 -18.29
C THR A 258 8.18 27.94 -17.76
N ASP A 259 8.07 29.14 -18.34
CA ASP A 259 8.70 30.35 -17.79
C ASP A 259 7.70 31.05 -16.85
N VAL A 260 7.94 30.96 -15.54
CA VAL A 260 7.14 31.67 -14.53
C VAL A 260 7.91 32.90 -14.06
N LYS A 261 7.41 34.10 -14.38
CA LYS A 261 7.96 35.36 -13.86
C LYS A 261 7.26 35.75 -12.56
N PHE A 262 7.98 35.67 -11.45
CA PHE A 262 7.49 36.11 -10.15
C PHE A 262 7.70 37.63 -9.96
N PRO A 263 6.73 38.35 -9.33
CA PRO A 263 6.92 39.74 -8.91
C PRO A 263 8.05 39.86 -7.89
N ALA A 264 8.80 40.96 -7.93
CA ALA A 264 9.96 41.17 -7.06
C ALA A 264 9.61 41.31 -5.56
N ARG A 265 8.34 41.58 -5.20
CA ARG A 265 7.86 41.70 -3.81
C ARG A 265 6.40 41.24 -3.72
N LEU A 266 6.12 40.35 -2.77
CA LEU A 266 4.77 39.83 -2.47
C LEU A 266 4.27 40.41 -1.15
N GLN A 267 3.03 40.93 -1.12
CA GLN A 267 2.37 41.40 0.10
C GLN A 267 1.46 40.32 0.69
N ARG A 268 1.57 40.07 2.00
CA ARG A 268 0.76 39.08 2.72
C ARG A 268 -0.72 39.42 2.62
N ASN A 269 -1.55 38.45 2.26
CA ASN A 269 -3.02 38.54 2.09
C ASN A 269 -3.52 39.32 0.86
N LYS A 270 -2.70 39.49 -0.19
CA LYS A 270 -3.14 40.08 -1.46
C LYS A 270 -3.00 39.06 -2.59
N VAL A 271 -4.07 38.87 -3.36
CA VAL A 271 -4.08 37.98 -4.53
C VAL A 271 -3.39 38.70 -5.69
N GLU A 272 -2.26 38.16 -6.15
CA GLU A 272 -1.60 38.61 -7.37
C GLU A 272 -1.69 37.52 -8.45
N TRP A 273 -2.13 37.92 -9.64
CA TRP A 273 -2.34 37.03 -10.77
C TRP A 273 -1.03 36.80 -11.51
N LEU A 274 -0.51 35.58 -11.48
CA LEU A 274 0.68 35.20 -12.24
C LEU A 274 0.29 34.90 -13.70
N VAL A 275 0.97 35.57 -14.63
CA VAL A 275 0.80 35.30 -16.06
C VAL A 275 1.82 34.25 -16.47
N VAL A 276 1.36 33.01 -16.62
CA VAL A 276 2.17 31.91 -17.15
C VAL A 276 2.10 31.95 -18.67
N ARG A 277 3.26 32.03 -19.33
CA ARG A 277 3.36 31.91 -20.80
C ARG A 277 3.96 30.56 -21.13
N LEU A 278 3.13 29.67 -21.67
CA LEU A 278 3.56 28.39 -22.21
C LEU A 278 4.00 28.62 -23.66
N ARG A 279 5.22 28.17 -23.99
CA ARG A 279 5.67 28.07 -25.37
C ARG A 279 5.73 26.59 -25.71
N LEU A 280 4.90 26.17 -26.67
CA LEU A 280 5.10 24.90 -27.36
C LEU A 280 6.14 25.13 -28.46
N GLU A 281 7.15 24.26 -28.54
CA GLU A 281 7.86 24.06 -29.80
C GLU A 281 6.96 23.18 -30.68
N GLU A 282 6.50 23.75 -31.80
CA GLU A 282 5.64 23.06 -32.78
C GLU A 282 6.29 21.75 -33.26
N PRO A 283 5.46 20.72 -33.49
CA PRO A 283 5.20 20.25 -34.84
C PRO A 283 3.94 20.95 -35.35
N ALA A 284 3.95 21.28 -36.64
CA ALA A 284 2.92 22.07 -37.31
C ALA A 284 1.51 21.57 -36.99
N GLU A 285 0.61 22.51 -36.69
CA GLU A 285 -0.82 22.35 -36.33
C GLU A 285 -1.12 22.24 -34.83
N THR A 286 -1.18 23.39 -34.16
CA THR A 286 -1.82 23.52 -32.84
C THR A 286 -3.29 23.91 -33.00
N VAL A 287 -4.20 23.00 -32.61
CA VAL A 287 -5.59 23.31 -32.28
C VAL A 287 -5.74 23.05 -30.78
N VAL A 288 -6.32 24.01 -30.06
CA VAL A 288 -6.68 24.01 -28.62
C VAL A 288 -5.73 24.79 -27.70
N ALA A 289 -6.28 25.88 -27.13
CA ALA A 289 -5.76 26.59 -25.97
C ALA A 289 -6.70 26.35 -24.77
N GLY A 290 -6.14 26.10 -23.58
CA GLY A 290 -6.90 25.89 -22.34
C GLY A 290 -6.30 26.66 -21.17
N LEU A 291 -7.17 27.15 -20.27
CA LEU A 291 -6.77 27.86 -19.05
C LEU A 291 -6.66 26.87 -17.88
N VAL A 292 -5.53 26.89 -17.18
CA VAL A 292 -5.27 26.06 -16.00
C VAL A 292 -5.31 26.91 -14.73
N PRO A 293 -6.20 26.64 -13.75
CA PRO A 293 -6.17 27.31 -12.47
C PRO A 293 -5.05 26.75 -11.58
N VAL A 294 -4.31 27.65 -10.92
CA VAL A 294 -3.26 27.31 -9.96
C VAL A 294 -3.61 27.94 -8.61
N GLU A 295 -3.81 27.12 -7.59
CA GLU A 295 -3.99 27.57 -6.21
C GLU A 295 -2.65 27.52 -5.45
N PHE A 296 -2.35 28.57 -4.70
CA PHE A 296 -1.15 28.67 -3.86
C PHE A 296 -1.54 28.67 -2.39
N THR A 297 -0.93 27.77 -1.61
CA THR A 297 -1.02 27.67 -0.14
C THR A 297 0.22 28.24 0.55
#